data_AF-K1ST12-F1
#
_entry.id   AF-K1ST12-F1
#
_cell.length_a   1.000
_cell.length_b   1.000
_cell.length_c   1.000
_cell.angle_alpha   90.00
_cell.angle_beta   90.00
_cell.angle_gamma   90.00
#
_symmetry.space_group_name_H-M   'P 1'
#
loop_
_entity.id
_entity.type
_entity.pdbx_description
1 polymer ?
#
loop_
_entity_poly.entity_id
_entity_poly.type
_entity_poly.pdbx_seq_one_letter_code
_entity_poly.pdbx_strand_id
1 'polypeptide(L)'
;PNYSLKGAVYGIYQGEKLIQKLTTDENGYARSGELEEGDYTIKELSASKGYIVDTKAHKVTVKAEQTSAANVTDIPQNNPMNLVLEKLDAETKKASPQGAASLANAEFTVKFYTEQSDSDPAEAGKKPARTWVLKTDVSGKMHFTKDSFVSGDAFYYTSDGKTVCLPLGTITVQESKAPAGYQLNPTVFVQKITGDGKQEMVSVYQSSTIEESVIRGGVKIQKRDSETGEAKPQGSATLEGTVFAITTLNENPVLVDGTSYTKDQVVLTLTADKSGSAATAKDALPFGHYRVDETTAPS
;
A
#
# COMPACT_ATOMS: atom_id res chain seq x y z
N PRO A 1 -0.26 0.29 -25.13
CA PRO A 1 1.15 0.14 -24.70
C PRO A 1 1.69 1.43 -24.05
N ASN A 2 2.28 1.31 -22.85
CA ASN A 2 2.93 2.43 -22.16
C ASN A 2 4.34 2.70 -22.65
N TYR A 3 4.97 1.69 -23.23
CA TYR A 3 6.26 1.75 -23.88
C TYR A 3 6.11 1.37 -25.35
N SER A 4 6.89 2.00 -26.22
CA SER A 4 6.97 1.71 -27.64
C SER A 4 8.35 2.07 -28.14
N LEU A 5 9.00 1.22 -28.93
CA LEU A 5 10.24 1.59 -29.62
C LEU A 5 9.98 2.42 -30.88
N LYS A 6 8.73 2.46 -31.37
CA LYS A 6 8.31 3.30 -32.50
C LYS A 6 8.40 4.78 -32.15
N GLY A 7 8.94 5.56 -33.07
CA GLY A 7 8.87 7.02 -33.04
C GLY A 7 10.03 7.72 -32.34
N ALA A 8 11.05 7.00 -31.85
CA ALA A 8 12.31 7.62 -31.46
C ALA A 8 12.93 8.28 -32.69
N VAL A 9 13.47 9.48 -32.53
CA VAL A 9 14.06 10.25 -33.63
C VAL A 9 15.56 10.36 -33.38
N TYR A 10 16.36 9.86 -34.32
CA TYR A 10 17.82 9.96 -34.28
C TYR A 10 18.32 10.88 -35.39
N GLY A 11 19.37 11.64 -35.12
CA GLY A 11 20.12 12.39 -36.12
C GLY A 11 21.44 11.70 -36.43
N ILE A 12 21.76 11.60 -37.73
CA ILE A 12 23.07 11.19 -38.23
C ILE A 12 23.90 12.44 -38.50
N TYR A 13 25.08 12.54 -37.91
CA TYR A 13 25.96 13.70 -38.01
C TYR A 13 27.31 13.31 -38.59
N GLN A 14 27.88 14.19 -39.42
CA GLN A 14 29.28 14.16 -39.83
C GLN A 14 29.93 15.45 -39.33
N GLY A 15 30.83 15.35 -38.34
CA GLY A 15 31.21 16.50 -37.54
C GLY A 15 29.99 17.11 -36.83
N GLU A 16 29.74 18.41 -37.03
CA GLU A 16 28.57 19.11 -36.47
C GLU A 16 27.37 19.15 -37.43
N LYS A 17 27.56 18.75 -38.69
CA LYS A 17 26.52 18.82 -39.72
C LYS A 17 25.53 17.65 -39.56
N LEU A 18 24.25 17.97 -39.37
CA LEU A 18 23.16 16.99 -39.45
C LEU A 18 22.96 16.57 -40.91
N ILE A 19 23.12 15.28 -41.18
CA ILE A 19 23.01 14.69 -42.52
C ILE A 19 21.59 14.19 -42.76
N GLN A 20 21.04 13.43 -41.82
CA GLN A 20 19.71 12.84 -41.95
C GLN A 20 19.07 12.66 -40.58
N LYS A 21 17.73 12.73 -40.51
CA LYS A 21 16.94 12.25 -39.37
C LYS A 21 16.31 10.91 -39.70
N LEU A 22 16.35 10.01 -38.73
CA LEU A 22 15.73 8.70 -38.78
C LEU A 22 14.65 8.61 -37.72
N THR A 23 13.57 7.90 -38.02
CA THR A 23 12.53 7.58 -37.05
C THR A 23 12.37 6.08 -36.97
N THR A 24 12.39 5.54 -35.76
CA THR A 24 12.27 4.11 -35.52
C THR A 24 10.87 3.58 -35.80
N ASP A 25 10.80 2.39 -36.36
CA ASP A 25 9.58 1.63 -36.57
C ASP A 25 9.12 0.88 -35.30
N GLU A 26 8.08 0.06 -35.42
CA GLU A 26 7.51 -0.71 -34.30
C GLU A 26 8.48 -1.68 -33.64
N ASN A 27 9.52 -2.10 -34.36
CA ASN A 27 10.54 -3.01 -33.88
C ASN A 27 11.80 -2.26 -33.39
N GLY A 28 11.77 -0.91 -33.41
CA GLY A 28 12.91 -0.07 -33.05
C GLY A 28 13.94 0.10 -34.17
N TYR A 29 13.65 -0.33 -35.40
CA TYR A 29 14.59 -0.19 -36.52
C TYR A 29 14.38 1.13 -37.24
N ALA A 30 15.49 1.74 -37.63
CA ALA A 30 15.50 2.81 -38.61
C ALA A 30 16.69 2.61 -39.56
N ARG A 31 16.51 2.95 -40.84
CA ARG A 31 17.54 2.80 -41.86
C ARG A 31 17.77 4.14 -42.57
N SER A 32 19.02 4.52 -42.74
CA SER A 32 19.39 5.67 -43.55
C SER A 32 19.19 5.43 -45.03
N GLY A 33 19.23 6.51 -45.81
CA GLY A 33 19.51 6.40 -47.24
C GLY A 33 20.98 6.05 -47.49
N GLU A 34 21.42 6.29 -48.72
CA GLU A 34 22.84 6.19 -49.08
C GLU A 34 23.66 7.24 -48.33
N LEU A 35 24.81 6.82 -47.80
CA LEU A 35 25.78 7.67 -47.12
C LEU A 35 27.15 7.43 -47.74
N GLU A 36 27.96 8.49 -47.80
CA GLU A 36 29.35 8.36 -48.22
C GLU A 36 30.16 7.55 -47.20
N GLU A 37 31.27 6.97 -47.64
CA GLU A 37 32.21 6.31 -46.74
C GLU A 37 32.80 7.32 -45.75
N GLY A 38 32.82 6.98 -44.47
CA GLY A 38 33.36 7.84 -43.43
C GLY A 38 32.80 7.60 -42.03
N ASP A 39 33.26 8.43 -41.09
CA ASP A 39 32.85 8.38 -39.69
C ASP A 39 31.66 9.30 -39.42
N TYR A 40 30.63 8.74 -38.80
CA TYR A 40 29.42 9.42 -38.41
C TYR A 40 29.15 9.28 -36.92
N THR A 41 28.35 10.20 -36.40
CA THR A 41 27.83 10.17 -35.03
C THR A 41 26.31 10.14 -35.07
N ILE A 42 25.73 9.16 -34.37
CA ILE A 42 24.29 9.03 -34.15
C ILE A 42 23.96 9.64 -32.79
N LYS A 43 22.97 10.54 -32.76
CA LYS A 43 22.45 11.15 -31.52
C LYS A 43 20.94 11.05 -31.49
N GLU A 44 20.38 10.66 -30.36
CA GLU A 44 18.93 10.72 -30.19
C GLU A 44 18.49 12.18 -30.01
N LEU A 45 17.43 12.56 -30.72
CA LEU A 45 16.85 13.91 -30.71
C LEU A 45 15.55 13.95 -29.91
N SER A 46 14.78 12.87 -29.94
CA SER A 46 13.58 12.72 -29.13
C SER A 46 13.30 11.24 -28.88
N ALA A 47 13.01 10.91 -27.62
CA ALA A 47 12.72 9.56 -27.20
C ALA A 47 11.38 9.05 -27.71
N SER A 48 11.32 7.74 -27.88
CA SER A 48 10.06 7.03 -28.09
C SER A 48 9.21 7.02 -26.82
N LYS A 49 7.92 6.67 -26.96
CA LYS A 49 6.96 6.72 -25.85
C LYS A 49 7.42 5.85 -24.67
N GLY A 50 7.53 6.46 -23.50
CA GLY A 50 7.85 5.78 -22.23
C GLY A 50 9.35 5.67 -21.94
N TYR A 51 10.21 6.17 -22.82
CA TYR A 51 11.66 6.19 -22.64
C TYR A 51 12.15 7.62 -22.43
N ILE A 52 13.39 7.75 -21.94
CA ILE A 52 14.12 9.02 -21.89
C ILE A 52 15.07 9.14 -23.05
N VAL A 53 15.41 10.38 -23.40
CA VAL A 53 16.39 10.66 -24.46
C VAL A 53 17.77 10.20 -24.01
N ASP A 54 18.39 9.34 -24.82
CA ASP A 54 19.80 9.03 -24.71
C ASP A 54 20.64 10.22 -25.17
N THR A 55 21.37 10.81 -24.22
CA THR A 55 22.24 11.96 -24.48
C THR A 55 23.62 11.55 -25.00
N LYS A 56 23.91 10.24 -25.07
CA LYS A 56 25.18 9.73 -25.58
C LYS A 56 25.26 9.85 -27.10
N ALA A 57 26.46 10.18 -27.56
CA ALA A 57 26.81 10.17 -28.96
C ALA A 57 27.38 8.79 -29.33
N HIS A 58 26.78 8.13 -30.32
CA HIS A 58 27.20 6.81 -30.77
C HIS A 58 27.96 6.90 -32.08
N LYS A 59 29.18 6.39 -32.13
CA LYS A 59 29.99 6.44 -33.36
C LYS A 59 29.67 5.26 -34.27
N VAL A 60 29.58 5.52 -35.56
CA VAL A 60 29.45 4.48 -36.60
C VAL A 60 30.33 4.85 -37.79
N THR A 61 31.10 3.88 -38.27
CA THR A 61 31.92 4.04 -39.48
C THR A 61 31.20 3.35 -40.64
N VAL A 62 30.81 4.12 -41.65
CA VAL A 62 30.24 3.61 -42.90
C VAL A 62 31.37 3.19 -43.82
N LYS A 63 31.25 2.02 -44.46
CA LYS A 63 32.21 1.47 -45.42
C LYS A 63 31.50 1.15 -46.73
N ALA A 64 32.19 1.29 -47.86
CA ALA A 64 31.65 0.91 -49.15
C ALA A 64 31.11 -0.53 -49.17
N GLU A 65 29.96 -0.72 -49.83
CA GLU A 65 29.29 -2.01 -50.03
C GLU A 65 28.93 -2.78 -48.73
N GLN A 66 28.84 -2.08 -47.58
CA GLN A 66 28.51 -2.68 -46.28
C GLN A 66 27.41 -1.91 -45.57
N THR A 67 26.58 -2.63 -44.80
CA THR A 67 25.65 -1.99 -43.85
C THR A 67 26.27 -1.97 -42.46
N SER A 68 26.69 -0.80 -42.01
CA SER A 68 27.14 -0.59 -40.64
C SER A 68 25.95 -0.47 -39.69
N ALA A 69 25.99 -1.19 -38.57
CA ALA A 69 24.97 -1.13 -37.55
C ALA A 69 25.44 -0.26 -36.36
N ALA A 70 24.58 0.66 -35.92
CA ALA A 70 24.72 1.36 -34.65
C ALA A 70 23.69 0.78 -33.67
N ASN A 71 24.17 0.08 -32.63
CA ASN A 71 23.30 -0.45 -31.58
C ASN A 71 23.21 0.56 -30.45
N VAL A 72 22.01 1.07 -30.19
CA VAL A 72 21.72 2.04 -29.13
C VAL A 72 20.74 1.41 -28.13
N THR A 73 20.71 1.92 -26.91
CA THR A 73 19.88 1.39 -25.83
C THR A 73 19.13 2.52 -25.14
N ASP A 74 17.80 2.45 -25.15
CA ASP A 74 16.96 3.42 -24.46
C ASP A 74 16.72 3.00 -23.00
N ILE A 75 16.60 4.00 -22.13
CA ILE A 75 16.30 3.80 -20.71
C ILE A 75 14.81 4.05 -20.48
N PRO A 76 14.04 3.07 -19.98
CA PRO A 76 12.62 3.24 -19.74
C PRO A 76 12.38 4.13 -18.51
N GLN A 77 11.35 4.97 -18.58
CA GLN A 77 10.86 5.69 -17.41
C GLN A 77 10.26 4.72 -16.39
N ASN A 78 10.41 5.03 -15.11
CA ASN A 78 9.90 4.25 -13.99
C ASN A 78 9.68 5.14 -12.75
N ASN A 79 9.01 4.59 -11.75
CA ASN A 79 8.78 5.23 -10.47
C ASN A 79 9.45 4.40 -9.35
N PRO A 80 10.58 4.85 -8.78
CA PRO A 80 11.19 4.24 -7.61
C PRO A 80 10.38 4.60 -6.35
N MET A 81 9.22 3.97 -6.21
CA MET A 81 8.30 4.20 -5.09
C MET A 81 8.81 3.47 -3.85
N ASN A 82 9.06 4.19 -2.76
CA ASN A 82 9.44 3.59 -1.48
C ASN A 82 8.21 3.38 -0.58
N LEU A 83 7.65 4.45 -0.02
CA LEU A 83 6.45 4.36 0.81
C LEU A 83 5.22 4.19 -0.08
N VAL A 84 4.38 3.19 0.22
CA VAL A 84 3.11 2.96 -0.48
C VAL A 84 1.94 3.42 0.36
N LEU A 85 1.86 3.14 1.66
CA LEU A 85 0.72 3.61 2.44
C LEU A 85 1.07 3.70 3.91
N GLU A 86 0.27 4.47 4.62
CA GLU A 86 0.28 4.55 6.08
C GLU A 86 -1.10 4.20 6.63
N LYS A 87 -1.13 3.23 7.55
CA LYS A 87 -2.31 2.83 8.29
C LYS A 87 -2.63 3.85 9.37
N LEU A 88 -3.91 4.22 9.47
CA LEU A 88 -4.45 5.02 10.55
C LEU A 88 -5.56 4.24 11.24
N ASP A 89 -5.70 4.42 12.54
CA ASP A 89 -6.90 3.99 13.24
C ASP A 89 -8.09 4.88 12.83
N ALA A 90 -9.21 4.28 12.44
CA ALA A 90 -10.34 5.00 11.84
C ALA A 90 -11.06 5.94 12.81
N GLU A 91 -11.00 5.69 14.12
CA GLU A 91 -11.70 6.50 15.12
C GLU A 91 -10.83 7.66 15.60
N THR A 92 -9.56 7.38 15.87
CA THR A 92 -8.61 8.38 16.39
C THR A 92 -7.93 9.19 15.29
N LYS A 93 -7.97 8.69 14.03
CA LYS A 93 -7.28 9.26 12.85
C LYS A 93 -5.76 9.33 13.01
N LYS A 94 -5.17 8.46 13.84
CA LYS A 94 -3.74 8.45 14.15
C LYS A 94 -3.05 7.20 13.61
N ALA A 95 -1.78 7.31 13.27
CA ALA A 95 -0.88 6.19 12.96
C ALA A 95 -0.44 5.43 14.23
N SER A 96 -1.39 5.14 15.12
CA SER A 96 -1.20 4.43 16.38
C SER A 96 -2.41 3.52 16.63
N PRO A 97 -2.20 2.25 17.00
CA PRO A 97 -3.31 1.35 17.26
C PRO A 97 -4.06 1.70 18.56
N GLN A 98 -5.29 1.22 18.69
CA GLN A 98 -6.05 1.26 19.94
C GLN A 98 -5.92 -0.04 20.73
N GLY A 99 -5.98 0.06 22.05
CA GLY A 99 -6.04 -1.12 22.93
C GLY A 99 -4.87 -2.09 22.71
N ALA A 100 -5.19 -3.37 22.53
CA ALA A 100 -4.22 -4.42 22.21
C ALA A 100 -4.06 -4.67 20.70
N ALA A 101 -4.64 -3.82 19.85
CA ALA A 101 -4.52 -3.95 18.41
C ALA A 101 -3.11 -3.56 17.92
N SER A 102 -2.83 -3.86 16.65
CA SER A 102 -1.57 -3.52 15.98
C SER A 102 -1.86 -2.99 14.58
N LEU A 103 -1.01 -2.09 14.08
CA LEU A 103 -1.01 -1.70 12.66
C LEU A 103 0.03 -2.50 11.85
N ALA A 104 0.81 -3.35 12.52
CA ALA A 104 1.90 -4.12 11.93
C ALA A 104 1.42 -5.42 11.31
N ASN A 105 2.17 -5.90 10.31
CA ASN A 105 1.96 -7.19 9.64
C ASN A 105 0.57 -7.35 8.99
N ALA A 106 -0.13 -6.24 8.71
CA ALA A 106 -1.23 -6.27 7.76
C ALA A 106 -0.65 -6.62 6.39
N GLU A 107 -1.28 -7.52 5.64
CA GLU A 107 -0.81 -7.92 4.32
C GLU A 107 -1.69 -7.31 3.24
N PHE A 108 -1.05 -6.68 2.26
CA PHE A 108 -1.70 -6.09 1.10
C PHE A 108 -1.29 -6.81 -0.17
N THR A 109 -2.26 -7.06 -1.02
CA THR A 109 -2.03 -7.48 -2.39
C THR A 109 -1.86 -6.23 -3.27
N VAL A 110 -0.69 -6.13 -3.91
CA VAL A 110 -0.39 -5.11 -4.92
C VAL A 110 -0.38 -5.76 -6.29
N LYS A 111 -1.15 -5.22 -7.23
CA LYS A 111 -1.23 -5.70 -8.62
C LYS A 111 -0.75 -4.61 -9.56
N PHE A 112 0.09 -4.95 -10.53
CA PHE A 112 0.52 -4.04 -11.59
C PHE A 112 -0.11 -4.41 -12.93
N TYR A 113 -0.63 -3.41 -13.63
CA TYR A 113 -1.21 -3.51 -14.96
C TYR A 113 -0.45 -2.60 -15.92
N THR A 114 -0.18 -3.11 -17.13
CA THR A 114 0.55 -2.37 -18.17
C THR A 114 -0.30 -1.32 -18.89
N GLU A 115 -1.56 -1.13 -18.51
CA GLU A 115 -2.43 -0.10 -19.06
C GLU A 115 -2.60 1.05 -18.06
N GLN A 116 -3.08 2.19 -18.55
CA GLN A 116 -3.38 3.35 -17.72
C GLN A 116 -4.89 3.35 -17.45
N SER A 117 -5.27 3.38 -16.19
CA SER A 117 -6.67 3.34 -15.76
C SER A 117 -6.89 4.14 -14.49
N ASP A 118 -7.99 4.89 -14.45
CA ASP A 118 -8.48 5.62 -13.28
C ASP A 118 -9.36 4.75 -12.35
N SER A 119 -9.76 3.56 -12.81
CA SER A 119 -10.53 2.56 -12.04
C SER A 119 -9.77 1.24 -11.97
N ASP A 120 -10.23 0.30 -11.13
CA ASP A 120 -9.61 -1.02 -11.02
C ASP A 120 -9.68 -1.76 -12.36
N PRO A 121 -8.53 -2.06 -13.01
CA PRO A 121 -8.54 -2.76 -14.28
C PRO A 121 -9.16 -4.17 -14.21
N ALA A 122 -9.19 -4.81 -13.04
CA ALA A 122 -9.79 -6.12 -12.87
C ALA A 122 -11.30 -6.12 -13.18
N GLU A 123 -12.01 -5.02 -12.91
CA GLU A 123 -13.44 -4.88 -13.22
C GLU A 123 -13.71 -4.94 -14.73
N ALA A 124 -12.74 -4.50 -15.54
CA ALA A 124 -12.77 -4.61 -17.00
C ALA A 124 -12.24 -5.97 -17.52
N GLY A 125 -12.04 -6.96 -16.64
CA GLY A 125 -11.55 -8.30 -16.98
C GLY A 125 -10.05 -8.36 -17.31
N LYS A 126 -9.30 -7.32 -16.94
CA LYS A 126 -7.87 -7.23 -17.21
C LYS A 126 -7.08 -8.05 -16.20
N LYS A 127 -5.97 -8.63 -16.65
CA LYS A 127 -5.09 -9.45 -15.80
C LYS A 127 -3.86 -8.64 -15.41
N PRO A 128 -3.41 -8.74 -14.14
CA PRO A 128 -2.18 -8.09 -13.74
C PRO A 128 -0.99 -8.72 -14.45
N ALA A 129 -0.02 -7.90 -14.81
CA ALA A 129 1.28 -8.32 -15.30
C ALA A 129 2.19 -8.83 -14.18
N ARG A 130 2.03 -8.28 -12.96
CA ARG A 130 2.67 -8.77 -11.74
C ARG A 130 1.80 -8.57 -10.52
N THR A 131 1.97 -9.43 -9.52
CA THR A 131 1.28 -9.39 -8.24
C THR A 131 2.28 -9.60 -7.11
N TRP A 132 2.18 -8.81 -6.06
CA TRP A 132 2.98 -8.93 -4.83
C TRP A 132 2.06 -8.94 -3.62
N VAL A 133 2.48 -9.61 -2.57
CA VAL A 133 1.95 -9.46 -1.22
C VAL A 133 3.03 -8.81 -0.37
N LEU A 134 2.70 -7.66 0.18
CA LEU A 134 3.57 -6.84 1.03
C LEU A 134 2.94 -6.67 2.40
N LYS A 135 3.76 -6.46 3.43
CA LYS A 135 3.27 -6.24 4.79
C LYS A 135 3.63 -4.87 5.34
N THR A 136 2.83 -4.40 6.29
CA THR A 136 3.14 -3.18 7.07
C THR A 136 4.20 -3.44 8.14
N ASP A 137 5.04 -2.44 8.36
CA ASP A 137 5.99 -2.39 9.48
C ASP A 137 5.30 -2.05 10.82
N VAL A 138 6.07 -1.97 11.90
CA VAL A 138 5.56 -1.67 13.25
C VAL A 138 4.89 -0.31 13.37
N SER A 139 5.20 0.64 12.48
CA SER A 139 4.59 1.96 12.41
C SER A 139 3.33 1.99 11.53
N GLY A 140 2.90 0.84 11.00
CA GLY A 140 1.75 0.75 10.11
C GLY A 140 2.05 1.21 8.68
N LYS A 141 3.32 1.32 8.30
CA LYS A 141 3.72 1.74 6.94
C LYS A 141 4.05 0.55 6.08
N MET A 142 3.56 0.55 4.85
CA MET A 142 3.96 -0.44 3.85
C MET A 142 4.92 0.21 2.85
N HIS A 143 6.09 -0.40 2.69
CA HIS A 143 7.08 0.04 1.71
C HIS A 143 7.11 -0.93 0.53
N PHE A 144 7.32 -0.44 -0.69
CA PHE A 144 7.46 -1.27 -1.89
C PHE A 144 8.91 -1.77 -2.00
N THR A 145 9.35 -2.49 -0.98
CA THR A 145 10.74 -2.95 -0.83
C THR A 145 10.78 -4.44 -0.49
N LYS A 146 11.98 -5.04 -0.59
CA LYS A 146 12.20 -6.44 -0.24
C LYS A 146 11.92 -6.74 1.24
N ASP A 147 12.14 -5.78 2.13
CA ASP A 147 11.93 -5.97 3.57
C ASP A 147 10.44 -6.13 3.92
N SER A 148 9.57 -5.53 3.11
CA SER A 148 8.11 -5.66 3.24
C SER A 148 7.57 -6.86 2.45
N PHE A 149 8.39 -7.57 1.68
CA PHE A 149 7.94 -8.65 0.79
C PHE A 149 7.53 -9.91 1.55
N VAL A 150 6.34 -10.42 1.24
CA VAL A 150 5.80 -11.66 1.78
C VAL A 150 5.81 -12.75 0.70
N SER A 151 5.23 -12.47 -0.47
CA SER A 151 5.13 -13.41 -1.59
C SER A 151 4.79 -12.71 -2.90
N GLY A 152 4.86 -13.44 -4.03
CA GLY A 152 4.48 -12.94 -5.34
C GLY A 152 5.63 -12.91 -6.33
N ASP A 153 5.49 -12.07 -7.36
CA ASP A 153 6.46 -11.94 -8.45
C ASP A 153 7.76 -11.22 -8.01
N ALA A 154 8.80 -11.35 -8.83
CA ALA A 154 10.00 -10.53 -8.65
C ALA A 154 9.67 -9.02 -8.80
N PHE A 155 10.50 -8.15 -8.22
CA PHE A 155 10.40 -6.71 -8.42
C PHE A 155 10.95 -6.28 -9.80
N TYR A 156 10.52 -5.12 -10.28
CA TYR A 156 11.23 -4.39 -11.33
C TYR A 156 12.36 -3.57 -10.71
N TYR A 157 13.37 -3.26 -11.53
CA TYR A 157 14.51 -2.47 -11.13
C TYR A 157 14.76 -1.36 -12.15
N THR A 158 15.30 -0.23 -11.68
CA THR A 158 15.81 0.83 -12.55
C THR A 158 17.01 0.35 -13.35
N SER A 159 17.52 1.21 -14.24
CA SER A 159 18.69 0.91 -15.08
C SER A 159 19.96 0.55 -14.29
N ASP A 160 20.03 0.89 -12.99
CA ASP A 160 21.14 0.53 -12.11
C ASP A 160 21.13 -0.95 -11.66
N GLY A 161 20.02 -1.67 -11.89
CA GLY A 161 19.83 -3.07 -11.51
C GLY A 161 19.69 -3.34 -10.00
N LYS A 162 19.54 -2.30 -9.18
CA LYS A 162 19.54 -2.35 -7.71
C LYS A 162 18.30 -1.69 -7.10
N THR A 163 17.87 -0.56 -7.63
CA THR A 163 16.77 0.22 -7.08
C THR A 163 15.43 -0.35 -7.53
N VAL A 164 14.62 -0.81 -6.58
CA VAL A 164 13.26 -1.31 -6.86
C VAL A 164 12.41 -0.18 -7.42
N CYS A 165 11.64 -0.47 -8.47
CA CYS A 165 10.75 0.50 -9.09
C CYS A 165 9.47 -0.13 -9.61
N LEU A 166 8.57 0.73 -10.09
CA LEU A 166 7.38 0.35 -10.84
C LEU A 166 7.44 0.98 -12.24
N PRO A 167 7.17 0.21 -13.31
CA PRO A 167 7.03 0.78 -14.65
C PRO A 167 5.80 1.70 -14.76
N LEU A 168 5.73 2.45 -15.86
CA LEU A 168 4.54 3.19 -16.26
C LEU A 168 3.37 2.21 -16.46
N GLY A 169 2.24 2.50 -15.81
CA GLY A 169 1.05 1.66 -15.78
C GLY A 169 0.13 2.02 -14.64
N THR A 170 -0.73 1.08 -14.25
CA THR A 170 -1.61 1.24 -13.10
C THR A 170 -1.25 0.20 -12.05
N ILE A 171 -1.16 0.62 -10.80
CA ILE A 171 -1.15 -0.31 -9.67
C ILE A 171 -2.49 -0.29 -8.96
N THR A 172 -2.88 -1.44 -8.41
CA THR A 172 -3.92 -1.51 -7.39
C THR A 172 -3.36 -2.07 -6.10
N VAL A 173 -3.88 -1.58 -4.98
CA VAL A 173 -3.47 -1.98 -3.63
C VAL A 173 -4.74 -2.30 -2.84
N GLN A 174 -4.83 -3.52 -2.32
CA GLN A 174 -5.97 -3.98 -1.54
C GLN A 174 -5.48 -4.76 -0.32
N GLU A 175 -6.08 -4.51 0.84
CA GLU A 175 -5.76 -5.31 2.02
C GLU A 175 -6.27 -6.74 1.83
N SER A 176 -5.36 -7.71 1.97
CA SER A 176 -5.66 -9.14 1.89
C SER A 176 -5.72 -9.80 3.26
N LYS A 177 -5.14 -9.18 4.29
CA LYS A 177 -5.18 -9.66 5.68
C LYS A 177 -5.04 -8.49 6.64
N ALA A 178 -6.07 -8.30 7.46
CA ALA A 178 -6.09 -7.33 8.53
C ALA A 178 -4.98 -7.59 9.56
N PRO A 179 -4.41 -6.55 10.19
CA PRO A 179 -3.54 -6.74 11.33
C PRO A 179 -4.36 -7.14 12.57
N ALA A 180 -3.65 -7.58 13.62
CA ALA A 180 -4.30 -8.04 14.85
C ALA A 180 -5.17 -6.93 15.47
N GLY A 181 -6.42 -7.25 15.81
CA GLY A 181 -7.35 -6.34 16.47
C GLY A 181 -8.10 -5.37 15.56
N TYR A 182 -7.89 -5.43 14.23
CA TYR A 182 -8.61 -4.63 13.24
C TYR A 182 -9.43 -5.51 12.28
N GLN A 183 -10.47 -4.92 11.71
CA GLN A 183 -11.29 -5.53 10.66
C GLN A 183 -10.62 -5.34 9.29
N LEU A 184 -10.79 -6.33 8.41
CA LEU A 184 -10.28 -6.26 7.03
C LEU A 184 -10.92 -5.11 6.26
N ASN A 185 -10.11 -4.27 5.64
CA ASN A 185 -10.56 -3.19 4.76
C ASN A 185 -10.58 -3.68 3.29
N PRO A 186 -11.76 -3.92 2.68
CA PRO A 186 -11.85 -4.47 1.33
C PRO A 186 -11.56 -3.45 0.21
N THR A 187 -11.33 -2.18 0.55
CA THR A 187 -11.19 -1.09 -0.42
C THR A 187 -10.00 -1.33 -1.35
N VAL A 188 -10.22 -1.14 -2.64
CA VAL A 188 -9.17 -1.19 -3.67
C VAL A 188 -8.73 0.23 -3.99
N PHE A 189 -7.46 0.53 -3.71
CA PHE A 189 -6.83 1.78 -4.11
C PHE A 189 -6.22 1.63 -5.49
N VAL A 190 -6.46 2.61 -6.37
CA VAL A 190 -5.98 2.60 -7.77
C VAL A 190 -5.06 3.79 -7.97
N GLN A 191 -3.87 3.54 -8.51
CA GLN A 191 -2.90 4.59 -8.80
C GLN A 191 -2.30 4.44 -10.20
N LYS A 192 -2.36 5.52 -10.99
CA LYS A 192 -1.67 5.63 -12.27
C LYS A 192 -0.22 6.09 -12.09
N ILE A 193 0.69 5.47 -12.81
CA ILE A 193 2.10 5.82 -12.90
C ILE A 193 2.34 6.32 -14.32
N THR A 194 2.46 7.64 -14.45
CA THR A 194 2.66 8.32 -15.73
C THR A 194 4.05 8.96 -15.79
N GLY A 195 4.55 9.21 -16.99
CA GLY A 195 5.84 9.87 -17.20
C GLY A 195 5.75 11.00 -18.21
N ASP A 196 6.74 11.88 -18.16
CA ASP A 196 6.84 13.08 -18.99
C ASP A 196 7.90 12.99 -20.11
N GLY A 197 8.61 11.86 -20.22
CA GLY A 197 9.71 11.62 -21.15
C GLY A 197 11.03 12.33 -20.82
N LYS A 198 11.15 13.05 -19.70
CA LYS A 198 12.32 13.91 -19.43
C LYS A 198 13.37 13.27 -18.54
N GLN A 199 12.94 12.45 -17.58
CA GLN A 199 13.81 11.82 -16.58
C GLN A 199 13.43 10.36 -16.40
N GLU A 200 14.42 9.52 -16.03
CA GLU A 200 14.19 8.08 -15.82
C GLU A 200 13.17 7.90 -14.69
N MET A 201 13.43 8.57 -13.57
CA MET A 201 12.63 8.46 -12.36
C MET A 201 11.55 9.55 -12.35
N VAL A 202 10.31 9.13 -12.24
CA VAL A 202 9.15 10.03 -12.04
C VAL A 202 8.69 9.93 -10.58
N SER A 203 8.27 11.04 -9.99
CA SER A 203 7.77 11.08 -8.61
C SER A 203 6.29 11.47 -8.59
N VAL A 204 5.45 10.57 -9.08
CA VAL A 204 3.99 10.81 -9.21
C VAL A 204 3.24 10.42 -7.92
N TYR A 205 3.94 9.87 -6.93
CA TYR A 205 3.31 9.23 -5.78
C TYR A 205 3.07 10.16 -4.58
N GLN A 206 1.85 10.15 -4.05
CA GLN A 206 1.51 10.62 -2.71
C GLN A 206 1.05 9.42 -1.88
N SER A 207 1.67 9.21 -0.72
CA SER A 207 1.27 8.14 0.20
C SER A 207 -0.20 8.26 0.56
N SER A 208 -0.96 7.20 0.26
CA SER A 208 -2.35 7.08 0.69
C SER A 208 -2.40 6.71 2.17
N THR A 209 -3.33 7.32 2.91
CA THR A 209 -3.69 6.88 4.25
C THR A 209 -4.86 5.92 4.18
N ILE A 210 -4.76 4.81 4.91
CA ILE A 210 -5.82 3.80 4.98
C ILE A 210 -6.32 3.73 6.41
N GLU A 211 -7.62 3.93 6.58
CA GLU A 211 -8.26 3.87 7.88
C GLU A 211 -8.68 2.43 8.24
N GLU A 212 -8.38 2.04 9.48
CA GLU A 212 -8.60 0.71 10.01
C GLU A 212 -9.67 0.72 11.09
N SER A 213 -10.67 -0.15 10.95
CA SER A 213 -11.78 -0.25 11.91
C SER A 213 -11.44 -1.26 13.00
N VAL A 214 -11.27 -0.79 14.24
CA VAL A 214 -10.93 -1.67 15.37
C VAL A 214 -12.05 -2.70 15.60
N ILE A 215 -11.67 -3.93 15.94
CA ILE A 215 -12.63 -4.95 16.39
C ILE A 215 -13.16 -4.53 17.76
N ARG A 216 -14.46 -4.67 17.98
CA ARG A 216 -15.12 -4.31 19.24
C ARG A 216 -15.88 -5.49 19.83
N GLY A 217 -16.08 -5.47 21.14
CA GLY A 217 -16.76 -6.50 21.91
C GLY A 217 -17.57 -5.91 23.06
N GLY A 218 -18.29 -6.79 23.77
CA GLY A 218 -19.05 -6.43 24.96
C GLY A 218 -18.88 -7.45 26.07
N VAL A 219 -19.20 -7.04 27.29
CA VAL A 219 -19.13 -7.87 28.49
C VAL A 219 -20.54 -8.06 29.04
N LYS A 220 -20.87 -9.28 29.44
CA LYS A 220 -22.08 -9.60 30.22
C LYS A 220 -21.68 -10.32 31.50
N ILE A 221 -22.21 -9.84 32.61
CA ILE A 221 -22.00 -10.35 33.96
C ILE A 221 -23.33 -10.90 34.46
N GLN A 222 -23.29 -12.09 35.07
CA GLN A 222 -24.42 -12.66 35.80
C GLN A 222 -23.97 -12.93 37.23
N LYS A 223 -24.51 -12.19 38.19
CA LYS A 223 -24.28 -12.47 39.60
C LYS A 223 -25.06 -13.72 40.01
N ARG A 224 -24.40 -14.55 40.81
CA ARG A 224 -24.92 -15.82 41.32
C ARG A 224 -24.56 -15.94 42.78
N ASP A 225 -25.43 -16.61 43.51
CA ASP A 225 -25.18 -17.01 44.87
C ASP A 225 -24.07 -18.08 44.90
N SER A 226 -23.12 -17.95 45.84
CA SER A 226 -21.92 -18.79 45.89
C SER A 226 -22.19 -20.21 46.37
N GLU A 227 -23.26 -20.44 47.13
CA GLU A 227 -23.58 -21.76 47.69
C GLU A 227 -24.43 -22.58 46.71
N THR A 228 -25.43 -21.95 46.09
CA THR A 228 -26.38 -22.59 45.17
C THR A 228 -25.91 -22.56 43.71
N GLY A 229 -25.06 -21.60 43.34
CA GLY A 229 -24.69 -21.35 41.95
C GLY A 229 -25.81 -20.78 41.09
N GLU A 230 -26.98 -20.47 41.66
CA GLU A 230 -28.13 -19.93 40.93
C GLU A 230 -28.06 -18.41 40.81
N ALA A 231 -28.69 -17.86 39.76
CA ALA A 231 -28.93 -16.43 39.61
C ALA A 231 -30.15 -15.99 40.46
N LYS A 232 -30.22 -16.45 41.71
CA LYS A 232 -31.29 -16.15 42.66
C LYS A 232 -30.67 -15.79 44.00
N PRO A 233 -31.14 -14.71 44.65
CA PRO A 233 -30.70 -14.41 46.01
C PRO A 233 -31.25 -15.44 47.00
N GLN A 234 -30.50 -15.68 48.08
CA GLN A 234 -30.97 -16.44 49.23
C GLN A 234 -31.61 -15.53 50.28
N GLY A 235 -32.71 -16.00 50.90
CA GLY A 235 -33.40 -15.25 51.94
C GLY A 235 -33.96 -13.91 51.46
N SER A 236 -33.68 -12.83 52.19
CA SER A 236 -34.10 -11.47 51.86
C SER A 236 -33.03 -10.65 51.12
N ALA A 237 -31.95 -11.27 50.65
CA ALA A 237 -30.90 -10.59 49.90
C ALA A 237 -31.42 -10.12 48.52
N THR A 238 -30.75 -9.12 47.93
CA THR A 238 -30.92 -8.79 46.52
C THR A 238 -29.63 -8.98 45.73
N LEU A 239 -29.75 -9.14 44.41
CA LEU A 239 -28.64 -9.06 43.46
C LEU A 239 -28.70 -7.77 42.62
N GLU A 240 -29.79 -7.01 42.75
CA GLU A 240 -29.99 -5.71 42.09
C GLU A 240 -29.09 -4.66 42.74
N GLY A 241 -28.60 -3.72 41.93
CA GLY A 241 -27.84 -2.57 42.43
C GLY A 241 -26.37 -2.85 42.68
N THR A 242 -25.89 -4.10 42.54
CA THR A 242 -24.44 -4.38 42.51
C THR A 242 -23.78 -3.59 41.38
N VAL A 243 -22.71 -2.87 41.69
CA VAL A 243 -22.00 -2.04 40.72
C VAL A 243 -20.67 -2.68 40.35
N PHE A 244 -20.40 -2.76 39.05
CA PHE A 244 -19.15 -3.24 38.48
C PHE A 244 -18.45 -2.12 37.71
N ALA A 245 -17.16 -1.94 37.96
CA ALA A 245 -16.29 -1.07 37.17
C ALA A 245 -15.52 -1.91 36.14
N ILE A 246 -15.51 -1.45 34.89
CA ILE A 246 -14.65 -2.01 33.84
C ILE A 246 -13.44 -1.09 33.68
N THR A 247 -12.24 -1.62 33.89
CA THR A 247 -10.97 -0.90 33.80
C THR A 247 -10.17 -1.38 32.59
N THR A 248 -9.64 -0.45 31.79
CA THR A 248 -8.74 -0.82 30.69
C THR A 248 -7.34 -1.16 31.21
N LEU A 249 -6.78 -2.28 30.75
CA LEU A 249 -5.40 -2.69 31.06
C LEU A 249 -4.45 -2.53 29.86
N ASN A 250 -4.93 -1.88 28.79
CA ASN A 250 -4.18 -1.75 27.55
C ASN A 250 -3.08 -0.68 27.66
N GLU A 251 -1.94 -0.94 27.01
CA GLU A 251 -0.84 0.04 26.91
C GLU A 251 -1.20 1.20 25.98
N ASN A 252 -1.85 0.89 24.85
CA ASN A 252 -2.38 1.95 23.98
C ASN A 252 -3.74 2.43 24.51
N PRO A 253 -4.05 3.73 24.35
CA PRO A 253 -5.36 4.25 24.70
C PRO A 253 -6.50 3.52 23.98
N VAL A 254 -7.67 3.48 24.62
CA VAL A 254 -8.92 2.97 24.04
C VAL A 254 -9.95 4.08 23.97
N LEU A 255 -10.67 4.16 22.85
CA LEU A 255 -11.80 5.07 22.70
C LEU A 255 -13.11 4.34 23.03
N VAL A 256 -13.77 4.76 24.10
CA VAL A 256 -15.08 4.25 24.53
C VAL A 256 -16.04 5.43 24.60
N ASP A 257 -17.16 5.34 23.88
CA ASP A 257 -18.17 6.40 23.76
C ASP A 257 -17.58 7.78 23.42
N GLY A 258 -16.59 7.80 22.52
CA GLY A 258 -15.90 9.02 22.07
C GLY A 258 -14.88 9.60 23.08
N THR A 259 -14.72 8.96 24.24
CA THR A 259 -13.75 9.38 25.27
C THR A 259 -12.53 8.46 25.25
N SER A 260 -11.33 9.06 25.30
CA SER A 260 -10.07 8.32 25.31
C SER A 260 -9.66 7.97 26.74
N TYR A 261 -9.37 6.70 26.98
CA TYR A 261 -8.92 6.19 28.27
C TYR A 261 -7.54 5.55 28.16
N THR A 262 -6.66 5.87 29.09
CA THR A 262 -5.35 5.24 29.25
C THR A 262 -5.40 4.11 30.28
N LYS A 263 -4.34 3.30 30.33
CA LYS A 263 -4.17 2.20 31.27
C LYS A 263 -4.63 2.54 32.70
N ASP A 264 -5.31 1.58 33.32
CA ASP A 264 -5.84 1.60 34.68
C ASP A 264 -7.00 2.58 34.94
N GLN A 265 -7.53 3.26 33.91
CA GLN A 265 -8.75 4.05 34.04
C GLN A 265 -10.02 3.20 33.91
N VAL A 266 -11.04 3.55 34.68
CA VAL A 266 -12.38 2.98 34.55
C VAL A 266 -13.03 3.54 33.29
N VAL A 267 -13.38 2.66 32.35
CA VAL A 267 -13.98 3.03 31.05
C VAL A 267 -15.50 3.00 31.08
N LEU A 268 -16.09 2.07 31.84
CA LEU A 268 -17.54 1.92 31.99
C LEU A 268 -17.88 1.46 33.40
N THR A 269 -19.08 1.79 33.84
CA THR A 269 -19.67 1.27 35.08
C THR A 269 -21.00 0.61 34.75
N LEU A 270 -21.24 -0.58 35.29
CA LEU A 270 -22.46 -1.34 35.09
C LEU A 270 -23.17 -1.57 36.42
N THR A 271 -24.49 -1.52 36.41
CA THR A 271 -25.31 -1.84 37.58
C THR A 271 -26.15 -3.07 37.26
N ALA A 272 -26.14 -4.05 38.16
CA ALA A 272 -26.93 -5.27 38.02
C ALA A 272 -28.43 -4.97 38.16
N ASP A 273 -29.22 -5.55 37.26
CA ASP A 273 -30.68 -5.51 37.30
C ASP A 273 -31.26 -6.47 38.36
N LYS A 274 -32.60 -6.56 38.45
CA LYS A 274 -33.32 -7.46 39.36
C LYS A 274 -32.95 -8.94 39.23
N SER A 275 -32.45 -9.35 38.07
CA SER A 275 -31.99 -10.72 37.83
C SER A 275 -30.52 -10.92 38.19
N GLY A 276 -29.84 -9.89 38.71
CA GLY A 276 -28.40 -9.89 38.95
C GLY A 276 -27.58 -9.78 37.66
N SER A 277 -28.19 -9.37 36.54
CA SER A 277 -27.51 -9.25 35.24
C SER A 277 -27.04 -7.83 34.98
N ALA A 278 -25.84 -7.69 34.39
CA ALA A 278 -25.30 -6.43 33.92
C ALA A 278 -24.60 -6.66 32.57
N ALA A 279 -24.78 -5.77 31.59
CA ALA A 279 -24.13 -5.92 30.29
C ALA A 279 -23.80 -4.58 29.64
N THR A 280 -22.69 -4.54 28.89
CA THR A 280 -22.42 -3.48 27.91
C THR A 280 -23.14 -3.79 26.58
N ALA A 281 -23.15 -2.81 25.67
CA ALA A 281 -23.40 -3.11 24.26
C ALA A 281 -22.33 -4.08 23.71
N LYS A 282 -22.68 -4.81 22.64
CA LYS A 282 -21.82 -5.84 22.02
C LYS A 282 -20.55 -5.29 21.35
N ASP A 283 -20.47 -3.98 21.18
CA ASP A 283 -19.42 -3.20 20.51
C ASP A 283 -18.89 -2.06 21.40
N ALA A 284 -19.18 -2.09 22.70
CA ALA A 284 -18.80 -1.03 23.62
C ALA A 284 -17.28 -0.89 23.80
N LEU A 285 -16.56 -2.02 23.84
CA LEU A 285 -15.15 -2.05 24.19
C LEU A 285 -14.28 -2.39 22.96
N PRO A 286 -13.28 -1.55 22.63
CA PRO A 286 -12.26 -1.91 21.64
C PRO A 286 -11.53 -3.21 21.96
N PHE A 287 -10.91 -3.82 20.96
CA PHE A 287 -10.09 -5.01 21.11
C PHE A 287 -8.97 -4.75 22.12
N GLY A 288 -8.94 -5.52 23.21
CA GLY A 288 -8.01 -5.26 24.30
C GLY A 288 -8.21 -6.10 25.54
N HIS A 289 -7.42 -5.78 26.56
CA HIS A 289 -7.47 -6.37 27.88
C HIS A 289 -8.19 -5.45 28.86
N TYR A 290 -9.13 -6.03 29.61
CA TYR A 290 -9.94 -5.32 30.59
C TYR A 290 -10.02 -6.12 31.88
N ARG A 291 -10.16 -5.40 32.99
CA ARG A 291 -10.51 -5.96 34.30
C ARG A 291 -11.91 -5.54 34.67
N VAL A 292 -12.65 -6.41 35.34
CA VAL A 292 -13.97 -6.09 35.90
C VAL A 292 -13.87 -6.27 37.40
N ASP A 293 -14.14 -5.20 38.15
CA ASP A 293 -14.12 -5.18 39.61
C ASP A 293 -15.54 -4.92 40.14
N GLU A 294 -16.00 -5.69 41.12
CA GLU A 294 -17.21 -5.36 41.89
C GLU A 294 -16.86 -4.22 42.87
N THR A 295 -17.45 -3.05 42.68
CA THR A 295 -17.14 -1.84 43.47
C THR A 295 -18.17 -1.55 44.55
N THR A 296 -19.40 -2.02 44.36
CA THR A 296 -20.48 -1.90 45.35
C THR A 296 -21.23 -3.22 45.44
N ALA A 297 -21.19 -3.85 46.62
CA ALA A 297 -21.96 -5.04 46.91
C ALA A 297 -23.48 -4.74 46.94
N PRO A 298 -24.35 -5.71 46.62
CA PRO A 298 -25.79 -5.52 46.78
C PRO A 298 -26.19 -5.40 48.26
N SER A 299 -27.32 -4.75 48.53
CA SER A 299 -27.90 -4.56 49.87
C SER A 299 -28.63 -5.78 50.41
#